data_AF-A0A6B8VV46-F1
#
_entry.id   AF-A0A6B8VV46-F1
#
_cell.length_a   1.000
_cell.length_b   1.000
_cell.length_c   1.000
_cell.angle_alpha   90.00
_cell.angle_beta   90.00
_cell.angle_gamma   90.00
#
_symmetry.space_group_name_H-M   'P 1'
#
loop_
_entity.id
_entity.type
_entity.pdbx_description
1 polymer ?
#
loop_
_entity_poly.entity_id
_entity_poly.type
_entity_poly.pdbx_seq_one_letter_code
_entity_poly.pdbx_strand_id
1 'polypeptide(L)'
;MIYTEIEYRLDAEEDPQRRKRLEQFIIEVVRSLPLFPVEQAVEIALQTDQSLDIYSSANLQEVTQKAERMTIRPAGEWKLLGYTPQSGARPIHLEIPREGPVPGPAKTEAHYLFQDMHLEPSAAVLMGRNEQANALLSATHTWVRRLQKDFATEQVYRHLDENLVWHCRAKLGNLWKVGAVAAWSDQLGSASSRQRVNPSAVGRMPMSPQLNRHDAWYTFDINSSLGPDDIFAEICLCLASVLMGYSPQVWRNPYITPLRGPLRLLECEAASYLACGRLGAPHRKASTEFSRLHTDPVLELPAELDWGRVLRTAAEIEDLLRGDTTPVWMDAGATPRGE
;
A
#
# COMPACT_ATOMS: atom_id res chain seq x y z
N MET A 1 -11.87 -13.07 -0.73
CA MET A 1 -11.76 -14.19 0.22
C MET A 1 -10.84 -13.82 1.36
N ILE A 2 -9.63 -13.31 1.08
CA ILE A 2 -8.64 -12.96 2.11
C ILE A 2 -9.05 -11.85 3.09
N TYR A 3 -9.83 -10.86 2.63
CA TYR A 3 -10.28 -9.77 3.50
C TYR A 3 -11.26 -10.22 4.58
N THR A 4 -12.11 -11.20 4.25
CA THR A 4 -13.04 -11.82 5.20
C THR A 4 -12.30 -12.68 6.23
N GLU A 5 -11.13 -13.23 5.87
CA GLU A 5 -10.29 -13.99 6.80
C GLU A 5 -9.67 -13.09 7.87
N ILE A 6 -9.31 -11.83 7.55
CA ILE A 6 -8.83 -10.88 8.56
C ILE A 6 -9.93 -10.61 9.59
N GLU A 7 -11.13 -10.24 9.12
CA GLU A 7 -12.27 -9.97 9.99
C GLU A 7 -12.58 -11.19 10.87
N TYR A 8 -12.64 -12.38 10.27
CA TYR A 8 -12.84 -13.63 11.01
C TYR A 8 -11.76 -13.88 12.07
N ARG A 9 -10.48 -13.69 11.73
CA ARG A 9 -9.35 -13.92 12.66
C ARG A 9 -9.32 -12.90 13.79
N LEU A 10 -9.62 -11.63 13.50
CA LEU A 10 -9.75 -10.60 14.52
C LEU A 10 -10.95 -10.89 15.41
N ASP A 11 -12.10 -11.28 14.85
CA ASP A 11 -13.31 -11.61 15.61
C ASP A 11 -13.20 -12.87 16.46
N ALA A 12 -12.38 -13.83 16.04
CA ALA A 12 -12.12 -15.05 16.79
C ALA A 12 -11.16 -14.86 17.98
N GLU A 13 -10.39 -13.76 18.04
CA GLU A 13 -9.44 -13.51 19.13
C GLU A 13 -10.14 -12.76 20.27
N GLU A 14 -10.48 -13.49 21.34
CA GLU A 14 -11.21 -12.97 22.51
C GLU A 14 -10.35 -12.09 23.42
N ASP A 15 -9.02 -12.28 23.42
CA ASP A 15 -8.11 -11.47 24.22
C ASP A 15 -7.82 -10.14 23.51
N PRO A 16 -8.23 -8.98 24.09
CA PRO A 16 -8.05 -7.68 23.47
C PRO A 16 -6.59 -7.33 23.16
N GLN A 17 -5.65 -7.76 24.01
CA GLN A 17 -4.22 -7.49 23.76
C GLN A 17 -3.69 -8.33 22.61
N ARG A 18 -4.07 -9.60 22.54
CA ARG A 18 -3.67 -10.48 21.44
C ARG A 18 -4.29 -10.00 20.13
N ARG A 19 -5.57 -9.63 20.15
CA ARG A 19 -6.28 -9.03 19.01
C ARG A 19 -5.59 -7.77 18.53
N LYS A 20 -5.21 -6.87 19.45
CA LYS A 20 -4.47 -5.65 19.13
C LYS A 20 -3.11 -5.93 18.49
N ARG A 21 -2.36 -6.91 19.00
CA ARG A 21 -1.06 -7.30 18.41
C ARG A 21 -1.22 -7.93 17.04
N LEU A 22 -2.25 -8.74 16.82
CA LEU A 22 -2.57 -9.30 15.51
C LEU A 22 -2.95 -8.21 14.51
N GLU A 23 -3.82 -7.28 14.89
CA GLU A 23 -4.19 -6.10 14.07
C GLU A 23 -2.95 -5.29 13.68
N GLN A 24 -2.14 -4.90 14.67
CA GLN A 24 -0.91 -4.15 14.44
C GLN A 24 0.06 -4.92 13.53
N PHE A 25 0.20 -6.22 13.73
CA PHE A 25 1.10 -7.04 12.94
C PHE A 25 0.65 -7.14 11.48
N ILE A 26 -0.64 -7.36 11.22
CA ILE A 26 -1.17 -7.38 9.85
C ILE A 26 -0.89 -6.05 9.15
N ILE A 27 -1.17 -4.92 9.80
CA ILE A 27 -0.91 -3.58 9.27
C ILE A 27 0.58 -3.41 8.94
N GLU A 28 1.46 -3.70 9.90
CA GLU A 28 2.91 -3.47 9.74
C GLU A 28 3.55 -4.41 8.72
N VAL A 29 3.08 -5.67 8.61
CA VAL A 29 3.53 -6.61 7.57
C VAL A 29 3.11 -6.14 6.19
N VAL A 30 1.83 -5.80 6.00
CA VAL A 30 1.34 -5.28 4.72
C VAL A 30 2.10 -4.02 4.33
N ARG A 31 2.33 -3.12 5.29
CA ARG A 31 3.10 -1.90 5.09
C ARG A 31 4.56 -2.16 4.69
N SER A 32 5.20 -3.15 5.31
CA SER A 32 6.65 -3.39 5.22
C SER A 32 7.07 -4.42 4.17
N LEU A 33 6.12 -5.11 3.54
CA LEU A 33 6.37 -6.11 2.49
C LEU A 33 5.89 -5.64 1.09
N PRO A 34 6.51 -4.60 0.50
CA PRO A 34 6.14 -4.12 -0.82
C PRO A 34 6.50 -5.09 -1.97
N LEU A 35 7.32 -6.10 -1.68
CA LEU A 35 7.73 -7.15 -2.63
C LEU A 35 6.58 -8.11 -2.99
N PHE A 36 5.60 -8.24 -2.10
CA PHE A 36 4.42 -9.08 -2.27
C PHE A 36 3.20 -8.18 -2.52
N PRO A 37 2.25 -8.57 -3.39
CA PRO A 37 0.94 -7.93 -3.45
C PRO A 37 0.28 -7.85 -2.07
N VAL A 38 -0.57 -6.86 -1.84
CA VAL A 38 -1.23 -6.64 -0.54
C VAL A 38 -1.92 -7.90 -0.03
N GLU A 39 -2.61 -8.64 -0.90
CA GLU A 39 -3.28 -9.90 -0.53
C GLU A 39 -2.26 -10.94 -0.02
N GLN A 40 -1.17 -11.17 -0.74
CA GLN A 40 -0.12 -12.09 -0.29
C GLN A 40 0.54 -11.62 1.01
N ALA A 41 0.73 -10.31 1.21
CA ALA A 41 1.29 -9.79 2.44
C ALA A 41 0.37 -10.01 3.66
N VAL A 42 -0.96 -9.94 3.47
CA VAL A 42 -1.94 -10.34 4.49
C VAL A 42 -1.81 -11.83 4.78
N GLU A 43 -1.77 -12.66 3.74
CA GLU A 43 -1.61 -14.12 3.83
C GLU A 43 -0.35 -14.50 4.62
N ILE A 44 0.75 -13.81 4.35
CA ILE A 44 2.02 -13.92 5.08
C ILE A 44 1.81 -13.59 6.56
N ALA A 45 1.17 -12.46 6.87
CA ALA A 45 0.95 -12.04 8.25
C ALA A 45 0.16 -13.10 9.04
N LEU A 46 -0.94 -13.59 8.46
CA LEU A 46 -1.83 -14.56 9.10
C LEU A 46 -1.19 -15.95 9.29
N GLN A 47 -0.25 -16.32 8.41
CA GLN A 47 0.48 -17.60 8.51
C GLN A 47 1.71 -17.53 9.43
N THR A 48 2.17 -16.33 9.81
CA THR A 48 3.43 -16.14 10.55
C THR A 48 3.26 -15.51 11.94
N ASP A 49 2.05 -15.10 12.31
CA ASP A 49 1.73 -14.50 13.62
C ASP A 49 2.26 -15.34 14.80
N GLN A 50 2.04 -16.65 14.77
CA GLN A 50 2.49 -17.57 15.82
C GLN A 50 3.98 -17.86 15.74
N SER A 51 4.55 -18.06 14.55
CA SER A 51 5.97 -18.41 14.40
C SER A 51 6.90 -17.25 14.74
N LEU A 52 6.42 -16.01 14.59
CA LEU A 52 7.11 -14.80 15.01
C LEU A 52 6.77 -14.36 16.43
N ASP A 53 5.97 -15.16 17.14
CA ASP A 53 5.58 -14.94 18.54
C ASP A 53 5.09 -13.50 18.79
N ILE A 54 4.24 -12.96 17.92
CA ILE A 54 3.84 -11.54 17.97
C ILE A 54 3.08 -11.19 19.25
N TYR A 55 2.45 -12.18 19.86
CA TYR A 55 1.62 -12.04 21.06
C TYR A 55 2.45 -11.74 22.32
N SER A 56 3.75 -12.07 22.30
CA SER A 56 4.67 -11.70 23.39
C SER A 56 5.22 -10.27 23.26
N SER A 57 4.96 -9.58 22.14
CA SER A 57 5.51 -8.26 21.90
C SER A 57 4.92 -7.21 22.84
N ALA A 58 5.79 -6.44 23.49
CA ALA A 58 5.39 -5.48 24.52
C ALA A 58 4.68 -4.24 23.94
N ASN A 59 5.03 -3.84 22.71
CA ASN A 59 4.56 -2.62 22.08
C ASN A 59 4.60 -2.69 20.54
N LEU A 60 4.04 -1.67 19.87
CA LEU A 60 4.03 -1.57 18.41
C LEU A 60 5.45 -1.57 17.81
N GLN A 61 6.45 -0.98 18.48
CA GLN A 61 7.82 -0.92 17.94
C GLN A 61 8.41 -2.32 17.76
N GLU A 62 8.18 -3.25 18.68
CA GLU A 62 8.61 -4.64 18.53
C GLU A 62 7.86 -5.36 17.41
N VAL A 63 6.57 -5.09 17.24
CA VAL A 63 5.76 -5.63 16.14
C VAL A 63 6.29 -5.13 14.79
N THR A 64 6.53 -3.82 14.65
CA THR A 64 7.14 -3.21 13.47
C THR A 64 8.51 -3.81 13.18
N GLN A 65 9.38 -3.99 14.19
CA GLN A 65 10.68 -4.62 13.99
C GLN A 65 10.58 -6.06 13.48
N LYS A 66 9.62 -6.84 13.98
CA LYS A 66 9.36 -8.19 13.47
C LYS A 66 8.93 -8.15 12.01
N ALA A 67 7.98 -7.29 11.65
CA ALA A 67 7.49 -7.12 10.29
C ALA A 67 8.59 -6.67 9.30
N GLU A 68 9.38 -5.65 9.67
CA GLU A 68 10.43 -5.08 8.81
C GLU A 68 11.61 -6.05 8.58
N ARG A 69 11.84 -7.01 9.48
CA ARG A 69 12.92 -8.01 9.38
C ARG A 69 12.52 -9.27 8.62
N MET A 70 11.27 -9.37 8.16
CA MET A 70 10.80 -10.55 7.43
C MET A 70 11.51 -10.66 6.08
N THR A 71 12.40 -11.65 5.97
CA THR A 71 12.99 -12.05 4.69
C THR A 71 12.33 -13.35 4.25
N ILE A 72 11.43 -13.24 3.28
CA ILE A 72 10.65 -14.36 2.74
C ILE A 72 11.06 -14.60 1.30
N ARG A 73 11.32 -15.86 0.94
CA ARG A 73 11.59 -16.28 -0.44
C ARG A 73 10.93 -17.61 -0.77
N PRO A 74 10.64 -17.88 -2.05
CA PRO A 74 10.23 -19.19 -2.52
C PRO A 74 11.23 -20.28 -2.13
N ALA A 75 10.73 -21.50 -1.89
CA ALA A 75 11.55 -22.67 -1.58
C ALA A 75 12.61 -22.94 -2.66
N GLY A 76 12.25 -22.74 -3.94
CA GLY A 76 13.16 -22.90 -5.06
C GLY A 76 14.33 -21.91 -5.01
N GLU A 77 14.05 -20.65 -4.67
CA GLU A 77 15.09 -19.62 -4.56
C GLU A 77 16.02 -19.88 -3.38
N TRP A 78 15.49 -20.26 -2.22
CA TRP A 78 16.31 -20.67 -1.09
C TRP A 78 17.26 -21.81 -1.44
N LYS A 79 16.77 -22.83 -2.15
CA LYS A 79 17.58 -23.96 -2.60
C LYS A 79 18.70 -23.53 -3.54
N LEU A 80 18.43 -22.59 -4.45
CA LEU A 80 19.47 -22.00 -5.33
C LEU A 80 20.53 -21.25 -4.53
N LEU A 81 20.13 -20.58 -3.44
CA LEU A 81 21.03 -19.93 -2.49
C LEU A 81 21.75 -20.92 -1.54
N GLY A 82 21.51 -22.23 -1.69
CA GLY A 82 22.14 -23.25 -0.86
C GLY A 82 21.50 -23.42 0.53
N TYR A 83 20.29 -22.92 0.73
CA TYR A 83 19.55 -23.06 1.98
C TYR A 83 18.52 -24.18 1.90
N THR A 84 18.32 -24.88 3.02
CA THR A 84 17.27 -25.88 3.20
C THR A 84 16.44 -25.57 4.46
N PRO A 85 15.12 -25.87 4.47
CA PRO A 85 14.30 -25.63 5.65
C PRO A 85 14.78 -26.47 6.84
N GLN A 86 14.83 -25.86 8.02
CA GLN A 86 15.14 -26.54 9.27
C GLN A 86 14.03 -27.53 9.65
N SER A 87 14.36 -28.47 10.55
CA SER A 87 13.34 -29.36 11.13
C SER A 87 12.33 -28.53 11.93
N GLY A 88 11.08 -28.48 11.46
CA GLY A 88 10.01 -27.68 12.07
C GLY A 88 9.72 -26.34 11.36
N ALA A 89 10.46 -26.01 10.30
CA ALA A 89 10.16 -24.87 9.45
C ALA A 89 8.72 -24.95 8.91
N ARG A 90 7.95 -23.88 9.10
CA ARG A 90 6.56 -23.82 8.62
C ARG A 90 6.53 -23.15 7.25
N PRO A 91 6.11 -23.85 6.18
CA PRO A 91 5.96 -23.22 4.88
C PRO A 91 4.84 -22.18 4.92
N ILE A 92 5.09 -21.05 4.30
CA ILE A 92 4.08 -20.05 3.95
C ILE A 92 3.58 -20.39 2.55
N HIS A 93 2.31 -20.72 2.41
CA HIS A 93 1.74 -21.06 1.11
C HIS A 93 1.10 -19.82 0.49
N LEU A 94 1.62 -19.40 -0.67
CA LEU A 94 1.12 -18.25 -1.42
C LEU A 94 0.63 -18.69 -2.79
N GLU A 95 -0.51 -18.15 -3.26
CA GLU A 95 -0.98 -18.39 -4.63
C GLU A 95 0.02 -17.81 -5.65
N ILE A 96 0.40 -18.60 -6.64
CA ILE A 96 1.21 -18.16 -7.77
C ILE A 96 0.34 -17.26 -8.65
N PRO A 97 0.76 -16.01 -8.94
CA PRO A 97 0.03 -15.12 -9.83
C PRO A 97 -0.26 -15.80 -11.17
N ARG A 98 -1.51 -15.79 -11.60
CA ARG A 98 -1.90 -16.40 -12.89
C ARG A 98 -1.60 -15.42 -14.02
N GLU A 99 -0.78 -15.84 -14.97
CA GLU A 99 -0.66 -15.15 -16.26
C GLU A 99 -1.86 -15.49 -17.15
N GLY A 100 -2.99 -14.82 -16.89
CA GLY A 100 -4.22 -14.94 -17.67
C GLY A 100 -5.26 -15.95 -17.16
N PRO A 101 -6.41 -16.07 -17.83
CA PRO A 101 -7.51 -16.92 -17.42
C PRO A 101 -7.21 -18.39 -17.72
N VAL A 102 -6.40 -19.02 -16.87
CA VAL A 102 -6.10 -20.46 -16.95
C VAL A 102 -7.18 -21.22 -16.16
N PRO A 103 -7.92 -22.17 -16.79
CA PRO A 103 -8.83 -23.05 -16.08
C PRO A 103 -8.06 -23.95 -15.10
N GLY A 104 -8.51 -24.02 -13.86
CA GLY A 104 -7.93 -24.90 -12.84
C GLY A 104 -7.84 -24.26 -11.45
N PRO A 105 -7.57 -25.08 -10.42
CA PRO A 105 -7.35 -24.58 -9.07
C PRO A 105 -6.10 -23.69 -9.02
N ALA A 106 -6.10 -22.74 -8.09
CA ALA A 106 -4.95 -21.92 -7.77
C ALA A 106 -3.75 -22.82 -7.47
N LYS A 107 -2.61 -22.56 -8.13
CA LYS A 107 -1.36 -23.22 -7.74
C LYS A 107 -0.74 -22.41 -6.61
N THR A 108 -0.33 -23.08 -5.56
CA THR A 108 0.36 -22.45 -4.43
C THR A 108 1.85 -22.82 -4.45
N GLU A 109 2.71 -21.86 -4.12
CA GLU A 109 4.14 -22.07 -3.92
C GLU A 109 4.50 -21.90 -2.44
N ALA A 110 5.34 -22.81 -1.94
CA ALA A 110 5.86 -22.72 -0.58
C ALA A 110 6.97 -21.67 -0.51
N HIS A 111 6.84 -20.77 0.45
CA HIS A 111 7.80 -19.76 0.83
C HIS A 111 8.28 -20.01 2.26
N TYR A 112 9.47 -19.53 2.61
CA TYR A 112 10.02 -19.68 3.95
C TYR A 112 10.66 -18.39 4.44
N LEU A 113 10.57 -18.15 5.74
CA LEU A 113 11.31 -17.10 6.43
C LEU A 113 12.78 -17.49 6.54
N PHE A 114 13.69 -16.53 6.39
CA PHE A 114 15.13 -16.76 6.52
C PHE A 114 15.53 -17.43 7.84
N GLN A 115 14.88 -17.07 8.96
CA GLN A 115 15.17 -17.67 10.28
C GLN A 115 14.86 -19.18 10.36
N ASP A 116 13.99 -19.69 9.48
CA ASP A 116 13.60 -21.09 9.40
C ASP A 116 14.51 -21.89 8.43
N MET A 117 15.55 -21.25 7.89
CA MET A 117 16.44 -21.83 6.90
C MET A 117 17.81 -22.14 7.51
N HIS A 118 18.47 -23.19 7.01
CA HIS A 118 19.85 -23.55 7.33
C HIS A 118 20.69 -23.59 6.06
N LEU A 119 21.91 -23.05 6.12
CA LEU A 119 22.84 -23.06 5.00
C LEU A 119 23.49 -24.44 4.88
N GLU A 120 23.33 -25.10 3.73
CA GLU A 120 23.96 -26.39 3.47
C GLU A 120 25.50 -26.27 3.50
N PRO A 121 26.20 -27.18 4.20
CA PRO A 121 27.67 -27.13 4.29
C PRO A 121 28.37 -27.15 2.92
N SER A 122 27.79 -27.84 1.93
CA SER A 122 28.30 -27.93 0.56
C SER A 122 28.17 -26.61 -0.22
N ALA A 123 27.15 -25.81 0.08
CA ALA A 123 26.95 -24.50 -0.54
C ALA A 123 27.89 -23.43 0.03
N ALA A 124 28.25 -23.54 1.31
CA ALA A 124 29.21 -22.66 1.97
C ALA A 124 30.64 -22.74 1.37
N VAL A 125 30.97 -23.88 0.74
CA VAL A 125 32.28 -24.10 0.08
C VAL A 125 32.31 -23.57 -1.36
N LEU A 126 31.17 -23.52 -2.04
CA LEU A 126 31.06 -23.14 -3.45
C LEU A 126 30.80 -21.66 -3.70
N MET A 127 30.16 -20.96 -2.75
CA MET A 127 29.86 -19.53 -2.91
C MET A 127 30.86 -18.65 -2.14
N GLY A 128 31.67 -17.88 -2.87
CA GLY A 128 32.43 -16.79 -2.27
C GLY A 128 31.47 -15.74 -1.64
N ARG A 129 31.84 -15.16 -0.49
CA ARG A 129 31.01 -14.19 0.27
C ARG A 129 30.41 -13.04 -0.57
N ASN A 130 31.04 -12.67 -1.69
CA ASN A 130 30.57 -11.58 -2.57
C ASN A 130 29.53 -12.02 -3.61
N GLU A 131 29.46 -13.30 -3.98
CA GLU A 131 28.47 -13.81 -4.94
C GLU A 131 27.11 -14.07 -4.29
N GLN A 132 27.10 -14.45 -3.01
CA GLN A 132 25.89 -14.50 -2.17
C GLN A 132 25.18 -13.14 -2.14
N ALA A 133 25.92 -12.04 -1.98
CA ALA A 133 25.35 -10.69 -1.95
C ALA A 133 24.82 -10.24 -3.32
N ASN A 134 25.53 -10.54 -4.41
CA ASN A 134 25.16 -10.09 -5.77
C ASN A 134 23.97 -10.88 -6.37
N ALA A 135 23.82 -12.17 -6.08
CA ALA A 135 22.63 -12.93 -6.43
C ALA A 135 21.41 -12.49 -5.59
N LEU A 136 21.63 -12.21 -4.29
CA LEU A 136 20.62 -11.62 -3.41
C LEU A 136 20.11 -10.29 -3.97
N LEU A 137 21.03 -9.43 -4.42
CA LEU A 137 20.77 -8.12 -5.01
C LEU A 137 20.10 -8.22 -6.39
N SER A 138 20.39 -9.25 -7.19
CA SER A 138 19.87 -9.45 -8.56
C SER A 138 18.35 -9.69 -8.62
N ALA A 139 17.82 -10.53 -7.73
CA ALA A 139 16.38 -10.78 -7.63
C ALA A 139 15.61 -9.55 -7.12
N THR A 140 16.16 -8.86 -6.11
CA THR A 140 15.68 -7.53 -5.69
C THR A 140 15.86 -6.48 -6.79
N HIS A 141 16.92 -6.53 -7.60
CA HIS A 141 17.17 -5.59 -8.69
C HIS A 141 16.16 -5.72 -9.82
N THR A 142 15.63 -6.91 -10.08
CA THR A 142 14.58 -7.11 -11.09
C THR A 142 13.26 -6.48 -10.64
N TRP A 143 12.99 -6.46 -9.33
CA TRP A 143 11.88 -5.75 -8.71
C TRP A 143 12.13 -4.23 -8.56
N VAL A 144 13.33 -3.80 -8.18
CA VAL A 144 13.74 -2.40 -8.20
C VAL A 144 13.71 -1.83 -9.63
N ARG A 145 13.92 -2.66 -10.66
CA ARG A 145 13.70 -2.26 -12.06
C ARG A 145 12.22 -2.11 -12.43
N ARG A 146 11.28 -2.77 -11.73
CA ARG A 146 9.84 -2.42 -11.83
C ARG A 146 9.58 -1.04 -11.21
N LEU A 147 10.30 -0.65 -10.15
CA LEU A 147 10.19 0.68 -9.53
C LEU A 147 10.64 1.85 -10.45
N GLN A 148 11.18 1.59 -11.65
CA GLN A 148 11.78 2.61 -12.53
C GLN A 148 11.13 2.72 -13.92
N LYS A 149 10.08 1.95 -14.23
CA LYS A 149 9.41 2.07 -15.53
C LYS A 149 8.37 3.19 -15.49
N ASP A 150 8.59 4.19 -16.35
CA ASP A 150 7.62 5.22 -16.75
C ASP A 150 7.29 6.33 -15.76
N PHE A 151 8.29 6.90 -15.07
CA PHE A 151 8.16 8.25 -14.52
C PHE A 151 8.24 9.28 -15.64
N ALA A 152 7.16 9.40 -16.43
CA ALA A 152 7.10 10.29 -17.59
C ALA A 152 7.32 11.78 -17.24
N THR A 153 7.37 12.15 -15.95
CA THR A 153 7.23 13.54 -15.51
C THR A 153 7.88 13.81 -14.14
N GLU A 154 9.18 13.55 -14.00
CA GLU A 154 9.97 13.93 -12.80
C GLU A 154 9.82 15.43 -12.43
N GLN A 155 9.44 16.28 -13.40
CA GLN A 155 9.36 17.74 -13.22
C GLN A 155 7.98 18.28 -12.82
N VAL A 156 6.89 17.50 -12.93
CA VAL A 156 5.52 18.07 -12.78
C VAL A 156 5.26 18.62 -11.38
N TYR A 157 5.75 17.93 -10.35
CA TYR A 157 5.53 18.32 -8.95
C TYR A 157 6.76 18.92 -8.25
N ARG A 158 7.75 19.41 -9.01
CA ARG A 158 8.90 20.11 -8.42
C ARG A 158 8.47 21.30 -7.54
N HIS A 159 7.37 21.96 -7.91
CA HIS A 159 6.80 23.11 -7.21
C HIS A 159 6.11 22.77 -5.88
N LEU A 160 5.74 21.50 -5.65
CA LEU A 160 5.06 21.03 -4.43
C LEU A 160 6.01 20.78 -3.25
N ASP A 161 7.32 20.93 -3.43
CA ASP A 161 8.39 21.09 -2.42
C ASP A 161 9.68 20.49 -3.03
N GLU A 162 10.76 21.26 -3.04
CA GLU A 162 12.06 20.78 -3.51
C GLU A 162 12.64 19.67 -2.61
N ASN A 163 12.20 19.62 -1.35
CA ASN A 163 12.63 18.69 -0.32
C ASN A 163 11.85 17.36 -0.31
N LEU A 164 10.78 17.22 -1.09
CA LEU A 164 10.18 15.91 -1.32
C LEU A 164 11.24 14.99 -1.94
N VAL A 165 11.44 13.82 -1.33
CA VAL A 165 12.44 12.86 -1.82
C VAL A 165 12.14 12.52 -3.28
N TRP A 166 13.18 12.50 -4.12
CA TRP A 166 13.03 12.45 -5.58
C TRP A 166 12.12 11.30 -6.06
N HIS A 167 12.22 10.11 -5.43
CA HIS A 167 11.42 8.94 -5.81
C HIS A 167 9.94 9.12 -5.48
N CYS A 168 9.61 9.86 -4.42
CA CYS A 168 8.23 10.20 -4.07
C CYS A 168 7.64 11.14 -5.13
N ARG A 169 8.38 12.18 -5.55
CA ARG A 169 7.92 13.09 -6.61
C ARG A 169 7.70 12.37 -7.93
N ALA A 170 8.61 11.47 -8.30
CA ALA A 170 8.50 10.69 -9.52
C ALA A 170 7.19 9.88 -9.54
N LYS A 171 6.84 9.23 -8.42
CA LYS A 171 5.59 8.48 -8.24
C LYS A 171 4.33 9.33 -8.37
N LEU A 172 4.34 10.55 -7.80
CA LEU A 172 3.24 11.50 -7.96
C LEU A 172 2.99 11.88 -9.42
N GLY A 173 4.01 11.78 -10.28
CA GLY A 173 3.90 11.95 -11.72
C GLY A 173 2.88 11.04 -12.41
N ASN A 174 2.33 10.03 -11.72
CA ASN A 174 1.26 9.16 -12.21
C ASN A 174 -0.17 9.60 -11.83
N LEU A 175 -0.35 10.66 -11.03
CA LEU A 175 -1.68 11.16 -10.62
C LEU A 175 -2.62 11.49 -11.79
N TRP A 176 -2.06 11.92 -12.93
CA TRP A 176 -2.83 12.24 -14.13
C TRP A 176 -3.63 11.04 -14.67
N LYS A 177 -3.19 9.79 -14.38
CA LYS A 177 -3.87 8.58 -14.83
C LYS A 177 -5.29 8.46 -14.26
N VAL A 178 -5.56 9.14 -13.13
CA VAL A 178 -6.91 9.28 -12.54
C VAL A 178 -7.48 10.69 -12.67
N GLY A 179 -6.92 11.50 -13.57
CA GLY A 179 -7.35 12.88 -13.81
C GLY A 179 -7.11 13.81 -12.63
N ALA A 180 -6.15 13.49 -11.75
CA ALA A 180 -5.85 14.30 -10.58
C ALA A 180 -4.57 15.10 -10.74
N VAL A 181 -4.56 16.29 -10.12
CA VAL A 181 -3.35 17.06 -9.87
C VAL A 181 -3.29 17.50 -8.42
N ALA A 182 -2.08 17.58 -7.85
CA ALA A 182 -1.86 18.19 -6.54
C ALA A 182 -1.36 19.64 -6.69
N ALA A 183 -1.81 20.54 -5.81
CA ALA A 183 -1.44 21.95 -5.85
C ALA A 183 -1.48 22.56 -4.44
N TRP A 184 -0.64 23.58 -4.20
CA TRP A 184 -0.73 24.37 -2.97
C TRP A 184 -2.02 25.18 -2.88
N SER A 185 -2.52 25.34 -1.66
CA SER A 185 -3.68 26.19 -1.37
C SER A 185 -3.57 26.82 0.01
N ASP A 186 -3.69 28.14 0.05
CA ASP A 186 -3.77 28.91 1.30
C ASP A 186 -5.22 29.01 1.82
N GLN A 187 -6.20 28.43 1.10
CA GLN A 187 -7.63 28.54 1.37
C GLN A 187 -8.20 27.34 2.13
N LEU A 188 -7.35 26.53 2.76
CA LEU A 188 -7.75 25.30 3.45
C LEU A 188 -8.13 25.52 4.92
N GLY A 189 -7.86 26.71 5.48
CA GLY A 189 -8.07 26.99 6.90
C GLY A 189 -7.24 26.04 7.74
N SER A 190 -7.89 25.31 8.66
CA SER A 190 -7.23 24.32 9.52
C SER A 190 -7.04 22.95 8.88
N ALA A 191 -7.53 22.71 7.65
CA ALA A 191 -7.37 21.42 6.99
C ALA A 191 -5.96 21.28 6.39
N SER A 192 -5.37 20.09 6.51
CA SER A 192 -4.07 19.74 5.90
C SER A 192 -4.19 19.56 4.38
N SER A 193 -5.30 18.97 3.91
CA SER A 193 -5.57 18.79 2.50
C SER A 193 -7.06 18.76 2.18
N ARG A 194 -7.40 18.94 0.90
CA ARG A 194 -8.76 18.77 0.38
C ARG A 194 -8.73 18.40 -1.10
N GLN A 195 -9.41 17.33 -1.45
CA GLN A 195 -9.75 16.97 -2.80
C GLN A 195 -11.00 17.73 -3.27
N ARG A 196 -10.90 18.40 -4.43
CA ARG A 196 -12.02 19.07 -5.10
C ARG A 196 -12.21 18.50 -6.50
N VAL A 197 -13.46 18.17 -6.83
CA VAL A 197 -13.86 17.86 -8.19
C VAL A 197 -13.97 19.16 -8.99
N ASN A 198 -13.50 19.14 -10.23
CA ASN A 198 -13.60 20.25 -11.18
C ASN A 198 -14.76 19.99 -12.16
N PRO A 199 -15.92 20.63 -11.98
CA PRO A 199 -17.09 20.36 -12.82
C PRO A 199 -16.86 20.68 -14.31
N SER A 200 -16.03 21.67 -14.64
CA SER A 200 -15.78 22.04 -16.04
C SER A 200 -14.87 21.06 -16.79
N ALA A 201 -14.17 20.20 -16.07
CA ALA A 201 -13.36 19.13 -16.64
C ALA A 201 -14.14 17.80 -16.76
N VAL A 202 -15.31 17.68 -16.11
CA VAL A 202 -16.19 16.51 -16.22
C VAL A 202 -16.64 16.38 -17.68
N GLY A 203 -16.10 15.37 -18.38
CA GLY A 203 -16.36 15.10 -19.80
C GLY A 203 -15.13 15.28 -20.71
N ARG A 204 -14.05 15.90 -20.20
CA ARG A 204 -12.75 15.95 -20.87
C ARG A 204 -11.90 14.79 -20.38
N MET A 205 -11.20 14.09 -21.26
CA MET A 205 -10.31 13.00 -20.84
C MET A 205 -8.94 13.56 -20.40
N PRO A 206 -8.36 13.11 -19.27
CA PRO A 206 -6.98 13.45 -18.93
C PRO A 206 -6.05 12.72 -19.91
N MET A 207 -5.45 13.47 -20.84
CA MET A 207 -4.76 12.87 -21.99
C MET A 207 -3.24 12.77 -21.82
N SER A 208 -2.65 13.42 -20.81
CA SER A 208 -1.19 13.40 -20.67
C SER A 208 -0.68 13.62 -19.25
N PRO A 209 0.58 13.23 -18.99
CA PRO A 209 1.31 13.57 -17.76
C PRO A 209 1.43 15.07 -17.45
N GLN A 210 1.26 15.96 -18.43
CA GLN A 210 1.30 17.42 -18.26
C GLN A 210 -0.08 18.01 -17.92
N LEU A 211 -0.98 17.21 -17.35
CA LEU A 211 -2.29 17.64 -16.88
C LEU A 211 -2.17 18.84 -15.93
N ASN A 212 -2.85 19.92 -16.26
CA ASN A 212 -2.89 21.13 -15.43
C ASN A 212 -4.16 21.18 -14.58
N ARG A 213 -4.22 22.09 -13.61
CA ARG A 213 -5.37 22.26 -12.69
C ARG A 213 -6.70 22.57 -13.38
N HIS A 214 -6.67 23.29 -14.50
CA HIS A 214 -7.88 23.67 -15.23
C HIS A 214 -8.52 22.45 -15.93
N ASP A 215 -7.69 21.54 -16.45
CA ASP A 215 -8.13 20.38 -17.22
C ASP A 215 -8.24 19.10 -16.38
N ALA A 216 -7.75 19.11 -15.14
CA ALA A 216 -7.87 18.00 -14.21
C ALA A 216 -9.29 17.83 -13.69
N TRP A 217 -9.75 16.58 -13.58
CA TRP A 217 -10.98 16.21 -12.87
C TRP A 217 -10.90 16.50 -11.38
N TYR A 218 -9.73 16.32 -10.78
CA TYR A 218 -9.50 16.59 -9.37
C TYR A 218 -8.34 17.54 -9.16
N THR A 219 -8.52 18.48 -8.24
CA THR A 219 -7.40 19.16 -7.57
C THR A 219 -7.30 18.64 -6.15
N PHE A 220 -6.13 18.14 -5.77
CA PHE A 220 -5.76 17.88 -4.38
C PHE A 220 -5.05 19.13 -3.87
N ASP A 221 -5.81 19.96 -3.18
CA ASP A 221 -5.27 21.14 -2.53
C ASP A 221 -4.52 20.70 -1.27
N ILE A 222 -3.25 21.09 -1.16
CA ILE A 222 -2.37 20.81 -0.04
C ILE A 222 -2.08 22.12 0.71
N ASN A 223 -2.12 22.07 2.04
CA ASN A 223 -1.86 23.26 2.86
C ASN A 223 -0.37 23.59 2.83
N SER A 224 -0.04 24.84 2.46
CA SER A 224 1.33 25.34 2.31
C SER A 224 2.15 25.34 3.61
N SER A 225 1.50 25.17 4.77
CA SER A 225 2.16 25.07 6.08
C SER A 225 2.67 23.66 6.42
N LEU A 226 2.38 22.65 5.59
CA LEU A 226 2.83 21.28 5.82
C LEU A 226 4.33 21.11 5.58
N GLY A 227 4.97 20.28 6.40
CA GLY A 227 6.36 19.88 6.17
C GLY A 227 6.49 18.86 5.03
N PRO A 228 7.71 18.70 4.47
CA PRO A 228 7.96 17.82 3.31
C PRO A 228 7.56 16.36 3.53
N ASP A 229 7.62 15.89 4.78
CA ASP A 229 7.29 14.50 5.13
C ASP A 229 5.78 14.21 5.10
N ASP A 230 4.92 15.24 5.24
CA ASP A 230 3.47 15.06 5.30
C ASP A 230 2.80 15.15 3.93
N ILE A 231 3.40 15.87 2.98
CA ILE A 231 2.79 16.18 1.67
C ILE A 231 2.39 14.92 0.90
N PHE A 232 3.28 13.92 0.86
CA PHE A 232 3.01 12.68 0.14
C PHE A 232 1.85 11.89 0.76
N ALA A 233 1.80 11.86 2.11
CA ALA A 233 0.73 11.20 2.84
C ALA A 233 -0.62 11.92 2.65
N GLU A 234 -0.64 13.25 2.61
CA GLU A 234 -1.86 14.02 2.35
C GLU A 234 -2.40 13.82 0.93
N ILE A 235 -1.51 13.68 -0.05
CA ILE A 235 -1.89 13.33 -1.41
C ILE A 235 -2.46 11.90 -1.47
N CYS A 236 -1.84 10.95 -0.78
CA CYS A 236 -2.35 9.58 -0.66
C CYS A 236 -3.70 9.55 0.07
N LEU A 237 -3.93 10.40 1.08
CA LEU A 237 -5.22 10.56 1.75
C LEU A 237 -6.30 11.06 0.79
N CYS A 238 -5.99 12.09 -0.02
CA CYS A 238 -6.89 12.59 -1.05
C CYS A 238 -7.23 11.50 -2.08
N LEU A 239 -6.22 10.74 -2.54
CA LEU A 239 -6.40 9.59 -3.44
C LEU A 239 -7.30 8.52 -2.81
N ALA A 240 -7.03 8.15 -1.56
CA ALA A 240 -7.83 7.16 -0.84
C ALA A 240 -9.30 7.58 -0.80
N SER A 241 -9.58 8.86 -0.53
CA SER A 241 -10.95 9.35 -0.55
C SER A 241 -11.62 9.24 -1.93
N VAL A 242 -10.88 9.38 -3.03
CA VAL A 242 -11.44 9.20 -4.39
C VAL A 242 -11.64 7.72 -4.71
N LEU A 243 -10.63 6.88 -4.48
CA LEU A 243 -10.65 5.46 -4.80
C LEU A 243 -11.66 4.66 -3.95
N MET A 244 -11.88 5.07 -2.69
CA MET A 244 -12.92 4.52 -1.84
C MET A 244 -14.33 4.96 -2.21
N GLY A 245 -14.51 5.96 -3.08
CA GLY A 245 -15.83 6.50 -3.44
C GLY A 245 -16.41 7.51 -2.44
N TYR A 246 -15.60 7.99 -1.49
CA TYR A 246 -15.96 9.10 -0.59
C TYR A 246 -15.91 10.49 -1.27
N SER A 247 -15.29 10.55 -2.44
CA SER A 247 -15.39 11.60 -3.44
C SER A 247 -15.91 10.96 -4.73
N PRO A 248 -16.66 11.68 -5.59
CA PRO A 248 -17.14 11.12 -6.85
C PRO A 248 -15.98 10.53 -7.67
N GLN A 249 -16.16 9.33 -8.21
CA GLN A 249 -15.23 8.71 -9.18
C GLN A 249 -15.67 9.12 -10.59
N VAL A 250 -15.14 10.24 -11.08
CA VAL A 250 -15.54 10.92 -12.32
C VAL A 250 -15.48 9.98 -13.52
N TRP A 251 -14.52 9.05 -13.54
CA TRP A 251 -14.39 8.07 -14.62
C TRP A 251 -15.49 7.00 -14.62
N ARG A 252 -16.08 6.67 -13.46
CA ARG A 252 -17.21 5.72 -13.37
C ARG A 252 -18.54 6.43 -13.56
N ASN A 253 -18.82 7.39 -12.68
CA ASN A 253 -20.03 8.19 -12.72
C ASN A 253 -19.82 9.47 -11.89
N PRO A 254 -19.70 10.65 -12.53
CA PRO A 254 -19.47 11.91 -11.82
C PRO A 254 -20.70 12.38 -11.02
N TYR A 255 -21.88 11.81 -11.28
CA TYR A 255 -23.15 12.17 -10.65
C TYR A 255 -23.53 11.24 -9.50
N ILE A 256 -22.74 10.19 -9.24
CA ILE A 256 -23.01 9.28 -8.13
C ILE A 256 -22.87 10.04 -6.81
N THR A 257 -23.84 9.85 -5.91
CA THR A 257 -23.73 10.37 -4.55
C THR A 257 -22.54 9.71 -3.87
N PRO A 258 -21.57 10.50 -3.36
CA PRO A 258 -20.43 9.93 -2.65
C PRO A 258 -20.88 9.11 -1.46
N LEU A 259 -20.11 8.07 -1.15
CA LEU A 259 -20.32 7.31 0.08
C LEU A 259 -20.23 8.25 1.29
N ARG A 260 -21.05 7.96 2.29
CA ARG A 260 -21.02 8.63 3.59
C ARG A 260 -20.81 7.57 4.66
N GLY A 261 -20.04 7.90 5.67
CA GLY A 261 -19.80 7.01 6.79
C GLY A 261 -19.00 7.73 7.87
N PRO A 262 -19.24 7.43 9.16
CA PRO A 262 -18.52 8.05 10.26
C PRO A 262 -17.02 7.72 10.23
N LEU A 263 -16.64 6.58 9.66
CA LEU A 263 -15.26 6.10 9.58
C LEU A 263 -14.49 6.56 8.34
N ARG A 264 -15.10 7.41 7.49
CA ARG A 264 -14.51 7.85 6.22
C ARG A 264 -13.05 8.29 6.36
N LEU A 265 -12.78 9.21 7.30
CA LEU A 265 -11.45 9.77 7.46
C LEU A 265 -10.47 8.71 7.97
N LEU A 266 -10.91 7.89 8.92
CA LEU A 266 -10.11 6.81 9.51
C LEU A 266 -9.69 5.77 8.46
N GLU A 267 -10.61 5.34 7.60
CA GLU A 267 -10.31 4.41 6.50
C GLU A 267 -9.33 5.00 5.48
N CYS A 268 -9.55 6.27 5.10
CA CYS A 268 -8.64 6.96 4.18
C CYS A 268 -7.23 7.08 4.77
N GLU A 269 -7.12 7.40 6.07
CA GLU A 269 -5.85 7.49 6.78
C GLU A 269 -5.15 6.13 6.84
N ALA A 270 -5.88 5.05 7.14
CA ALA A 270 -5.34 3.69 7.17
C ALA A 270 -4.80 3.25 5.80
N ALA A 271 -5.57 3.46 4.73
CA ALA A 271 -5.14 3.11 3.37
C ALA A 271 -3.95 3.94 2.91
N SER A 272 -3.95 5.23 3.22
CA SER A 272 -2.83 6.13 2.94
C SER A 272 -1.57 5.69 3.68
N TYR A 273 -1.68 5.32 4.95
CA TYR A 273 -0.57 4.84 5.77
C TYR A 273 0.09 3.60 5.18
N LEU A 274 -0.72 2.60 4.81
CA LEU A 274 -0.25 1.38 4.16
C LEU A 274 0.43 1.69 2.83
N ALA A 275 -0.21 2.48 1.97
CA ALA A 275 0.33 2.83 0.65
C ALA A 275 1.67 3.58 0.77
N CYS A 276 1.79 4.53 1.71
CA CYS A 276 3.03 5.30 1.92
C CYS A 276 4.21 4.38 2.25
N GLY A 277 4.04 3.46 3.20
CA GLY A 277 5.09 2.52 3.57
C GLY A 277 5.49 1.60 2.41
N ARG A 278 4.50 1.09 1.68
CA ARG A 278 4.73 0.23 0.50
C ARG A 278 5.40 0.96 -0.67
N LEU A 279 5.22 2.28 -0.75
CA LEU A 279 5.86 3.15 -1.74
C LEU A 279 7.24 3.67 -1.30
N GLY A 280 7.67 3.35 -0.08
CA GLY A 280 8.91 3.86 0.52
C GLY A 280 8.88 5.37 0.76
N ALA A 281 7.69 5.92 0.99
CA ALA A 281 7.49 7.33 1.31
C ALA A 281 7.61 7.57 2.83
N PRO A 282 8.00 8.78 3.26
CA PRO A 282 8.02 9.14 4.68
C PRO A 282 6.66 8.93 5.35
N HIS A 283 6.69 8.62 6.64
CA HIS A 283 5.49 8.62 7.45
C HIS A 283 5.01 10.03 7.71
N ARG A 284 3.69 10.20 7.70
CA ARG A 284 3.04 11.42 8.20
C ARG A 284 3.47 11.64 9.65
N LYS A 285 4.03 12.81 9.94
CA LYS A 285 4.40 13.26 11.29
C LYS A 285 3.19 13.80 12.06
N ALA A 286 2.25 14.42 11.34
CA ALA A 286 1.01 14.88 11.96
C ALA A 286 0.25 13.69 12.57
N SER A 287 -0.10 13.80 13.85
CA SER A 287 -0.89 12.78 14.53
C SER A 287 -2.30 12.77 13.97
N THR A 288 -2.69 11.63 13.43
CA THR A 288 -4.00 11.38 12.84
C THR A 288 -4.81 10.51 13.78
N GLU A 289 -6.12 10.43 13.58
CA GLU A 289 -6.96 9.56 14.40
C GLU A 289 -6.57 8.09 14.22
N PHE A 290 -6.30 7.66 12.98
CA PHE A 290 -5.75 6.33 12.71
C PHE A 290 -4.41 6.11 13.42
N SER A 291 -3.46 7.04 13.29
CA SER A 291 -2.14 6.92 13.92
C SER A 291 -2.23 6.80 15.44
N ARG A 292 -3.13 7.58 16.05
CA ARG A 292 -3.44 7.52 17.49
C ARG A 292 -3.97 6.15 17.90
N LEU A 293 -5.00 5.65 17.21
CA LEU A 293 -5.60 4.34 17.50
C LEU A 293 -4.63 3.18 17.24
N HIS A 294 -3.83 3.25 16.17
CA HIS A 294 -2.85 2.22 15.82
C HIS A 294 -1.71 2.13 16.84
N THR A 295 -1.21 3.29 17.32
CA THR A 295 -0.04 3.37 18.20
C THR A 295 -0.39 3.12 19.67
N ASP A 296 -1.56 3.55 20.11
CA ASP A 296 -1.97 3.41 21.51
C ASP A 296 -2.16 1.91 21.87
N PRO A 297 -1.56 1.43 22.97
CA PRO A 297 -1.65 0.04 23.36
C PRO A 297 -3.02 -0.38 23.91
N VAL A 298 -3.89 0.57 24.24
CA VAL A 298 -5.21 0.32 24.84
C VAL A 298 -6.34 0.59 23.86
N LEU A 299 -6.16 1.53 22.93
CA LEU A 299 -7.22 1.90 22.00
C LEU A 299 -7.34 0.89 20.85
N GLU A 300 -8.58 0.57 20.51
CA GLU A 300 -8.92 -0.35 19.42
C GLU A 300 -9.36 0.44 18.19
N LEU A 301 -9.06 -0.10 17.00
CA LEU A 301 -9.74 0.38 15.81
C LEU A 301 -11.22 -0.06 15.87
N PRO A 302 -12.16 0.75 15.35
CA PRO A 302 -13.57 0.40 15.34
C PRO A 302 -13.81 -0.93 14.61
N ALA A 303 -14.65 -1.80 15.17
CA ALA A 303 -14.97 -3.10 14.57
C ALA A 303 -15.65 -2.95 13.19
N GLU A 304 -16.29 -1.81 12.93
CA GLU A 304 -16.96 -1.52 11.66
C GLU A 304 -16.00 -1.02 10.56
N LEU A 305 -14.69 -0.94 10.83
CA LEU A 305 -13.69 -0.55 9.84
C LEU A 305 -13.64 -1.58 8.70
N ASP A 306 -13.92 -1.16 7.47
CA ASP A 306 -13.90 -2.03 6.28
C ASP A 306 -12.44 -2.31 5.84
N TRP A 307 -11.80 -3.29 6.50
CA TRP A 307 -10.42 -3.71 6.21
C TRP A 307 -10.25 -4.11 4.75
N GLY A 308 -11.26 -4.75 4.16
CA GLY A 308 -11.25 -5.11 2.76
C GLY A 308 -11.10 -3.90 1.85
N ARG A 309 -11.85 -2.82 2.11
CA ARG A 309 -11.75 -1.58 1.34
C ARG A 309 -10.45 -0.85 1.60
N VAL A 310 -9.99 -0.79 2.85
CA VAL A 310 -8.70 -0.18 3.23
C VAL A 310 -7.56 -0.83 2.46
N LEU A 311 -7.47 -2.15 2.48
CA LEU A 311 -6.39 -2.91 1.85
C LEU A 311 -6.46 -2.87 0.32
N ARG A 312 -7.65 -3.01 -0.28
CA ARG A 312 -7.82 -2.84 -1.73
C ARG A 312 -7.42 -1.44 -2.18
N THR A 313 -7.83 -0.42 -1.44
CA THR A 313 -7.49 0.96 -1.78
C THR A 313 -5.99 1.20 -1.64
N ALA A 314 -5.33 0.66 -0.61
CA ALA A 314 -3.89 0.76 -0.47
C ALA A 314 -3.15 0.14 -1.67
N ALA A 315 -3.62 -1.02 -2.16
CA ALA A 315 -3.09 -1.65 -3.38
C ALA A 315 -3.33 -0.78 -4.62
N GLU A 316 -4.55 -0.25 -4.81
CA GLU A 316 -4.87 0.63 -5.94
C GLU A 316 -4.02 1.91 -5.94
N ILE A 317 -3.75 2.51 -4.77
CA ILE A 317 -2.85 3.67 -4.64
C ILE A 317 -1.41 3.26 -5.00
N GLU A 318 -0.94 2.13 -4.49
CA GLU A 318 0.39 1.60 -4.77
C GLU A 318 0.60 1.39 -6.27
N ASP A 319 -0.30 0.66 -6.92
CA ASP A 319 -0.26 0.37 -8.36
C ASP A 319 -0.36 1.65 -9.20
N LEU A 320 -1.25 2.57 -8.82
CA LEU A 320 -1.39 3.87 -9.48
C LEU A 320 -0.09 4.66 -9.44
N LEU A 321 0.47 4.87 -8.24
CA LEU A 321 1.63 5.72 -8.04
C LEU A 321 2.93 5.06 -8.51
N ARG A 322 3.01 3.73 -8.55
CA ARG A 322 4.08 3.01 -9.24
C ARG A 322 3.99 3.10 -10.76
N GLY A 323 2.80 3.35 -11.29
CA GLY A 323 2.57 3.45 -12.72
C GLY A 323 2.13 2.13 -13.36
N ASP A 324 1.78 1.11 -12.56
CA ASP A 324 1.33 -0.20 -13.01
C ASP A 324 -0.11 -0.18 -13.57
N THR A 325 -0.82 0.94 -13.42
CA THR A 325 -2.16 1.16 -13.96
C THR A 325 -2.14 1.78 -15.36
N THR A 326 -3.17 1.50 -16.15
CA THR A 326 -3.50 2.29 -17.35
C THR A 326 -4.29 3.54 -16.94
N PRO A 327 -4.22 4.64 -17.72
CA PRO A 327 -5.09 5.79 -17.51
C PRO A 327 -6.56 5.38 -17.56
N VAL A 328 -7.36 5.89 -16.63
CA VAL A 328 -8.81 5.67 -16.64
C VAL A 328 -9.49 6.60 -17.64
N TRP A 329 -10.57 6.10 -18.24
CA TRP A 329 -11.41 6.82 -19.18
C TRP A 329 -12.82 6.90 -18.62
N MET A 330 -13.55 7.97 -18.92
CA MET A 330 -14.95 8.07 -18.54
C MET A 330 -15.78 7.02 -19.30
N ASP A 331 -16.54 6.22 -18.55
CA ASP A 331 -17.46 5.25 -19.13
C ASP A 331 -18.54 5.97 -19.96
N ALA A 332 -18.65 5.61 -21.25
CA ALA A 332 -19.57 6.24 -22.20
C ALA A 332 -21.07 6.14 -21.82
N GLY A 333 -21.41 5.34 -20.80
CA GLY A 333 -22.76 5.16 -20.27
C GLY A 333 -23.12 6.04 -19.07
N ALA A 334 -22.21 6.91 -18.60
CA ALA A 334 -22.46 7.81 -17.47
C ALA A 334 -23.48 8.89 -17.84
N THR A 335 -24.76 8.56 -17.76
CA THR A 335 -25.87 9.51 -17.92
C THR A 335 -26.25 10.11 -16.57
N PRO A 336 -26.57 11.41 -16.50
CA PRO A 336 -27.21 11.96 -15.31
C PRO A 336 -28.51 11.17 -15.07
N ARG A 337 -28.65 10.53 -13.91
CA ARG A 337 -29.95 9.98 -13.52
C ARG A 337 -30.88 11.17 -13.33
N GLY A 338 -31.86 11.31 -14.22
CA GLY A 338 -32.91 12.30 -14.08
C GLY A 338 -33.63 12.10 -12.74
N GLU A 339 -33.74 13.18 -11.98
CA GLU A 339 -34.69 13.30 -10.87
C GLU A 339 -36.13 13.30 -11.39
#